data_AF-A0A8W8JWY9-F1
#
_entry.id   AF-A0A8W8JWY9-F1
#
_cell.length_a   1.000
_cell.length_b   1.000
_cell.length_c   1.000
_cell.angle_alpha   90.00
_cell.angle_beta   90.00
_cell.angle_gamma   90.00
#
_symmetry.space_group_name_H-M   'P 1'
#
loop_
_entity.id
_entity.type
_entity.pdbx_description
1 polymer ?
#
loop_
_entity_poly.entity_id
_entity_poly.type
_entity_poly.pdbx_seq_one_letter_code
_entity_poly.pdbx_strand_id
1 'polypeptide(L)'
;PSSQAEENYNSAHSKSRVVERALCVCKSRFRCIHKSGGMLLFTPAKSVQIITAVFKLQNLCMDIKLPVDDMELNFHPDQGVPEPGANADTAGLTIRQRLIQRFAI
;
A
#
# COMPACT_ATOMS: atom_id res chain seq x y z
N PRO A 1 6.82 20.02 5.14
CA PRO A 1 6.16 19.93 6.45
C PRO A 1 6.14 21.32 7.10
N SER A 2 4.98 21.74 7.61
CA SER A 2 4.83 23.09 8.20
C SER A 2 4.75 23.09 9.73
N SER A 3 4.66 21.92 10.39
CA SER A 3 4.65 21.79 11.85
C SER A 3 5.32 20.49 12.34
N GLN A 4 5.79 20.47 13.58
CA GLN A 4 6.36 19.28 14.21
C GLN A 4 5.37 18.11 14.27
N ALA A 5 4.09 18.39 14.51
CA ALA A 5 3.02 17.40 14.50
C ALA A 5 2.88 16.74 13.12
N GLU A 6 2.99 17.53 12.05
CA GLU A 6 2.94 17.02 10.68
C GLU A 6 4.18 16.18 10.34
N GLU A 7 5.36 16.56 10.83
CA GLU A 7 6.58 15.74 10.70
C GLU A 7 6.44 14.39 11.41
N ASN A 8 5.96 14.39 12.64
CA ASN A 8 5.72 13.18 13.43
C ASN A 8 4.70 12.27 12.74
N TYR A 9 3.59 12.85 12.26
CA TYR A 9 2.59 12.14 11.47
C TYR A 9 3.21 11.55 10.19
N ASN A 10 3.95 12.33 9.41
CA ASN A 10 4.55 11.86 8.16
C ASN A 10 5.57 10.75 8.41
N SER A 11 6.37 10.85 9.48
CA SER A 11 7.30 9.80 9.92
C SER A 11 6.55 8.51 10.26
N ALA A 12 5.50 8.57 11.07
CA ALA A 12 4.66 7.42 11.40
C ALA A 12 3.98 6.83 10.16
N HIS A 13 3.41 7.68 9.30
CA HIS A 13 2.73 7.28 8.08
C HIS A 13 3.67 6.62 7.07
N SER A 14 4.91 7.13 6.95
CA SER A 14 5.93 6.55 6.08
C SER A 14 6.28 5.10 6.45
N LYS A 15 6.20 4.75 7.74
CA LYS A 15 6.38 3.36 8.21
C LYS A 15 5.26 2.45 7.71
N SER A 16 4.04 2.96 7.56
CA SER A 16 2.92 2.20 6.97
C SER A 16 3.09 1.97 5.46
N ARG A 17 3.77 2.88 4.75
CA ARG A 17 4.03 2.72 3.30
C ARG A 17 4.89 1.49 2.97
N VAL A 18 5.64 0.96 3.94
CA VAL A 18 6.38 -0.31 3.74
C VAL A 18 5.43 -1.47 3.43
N VAL A 19 4.25 -1.49 4.05
CA VAL A 19 3.23 -2.54 3.85
C VAL A 19 2.66 -2.45 2.44
N GLU A 20 2.32 -1.23 1.99
CA GLU A 20 1.83 -0.99 0.63
C GLU A 20 2.85 -1.38 -0.43
N ARG A 21 4.12 -0.99 -0.22
CA ARG A 21 5.23 -1.37 -1.11
C ARG A 21 5.41 -2.88 -1.15
N ALA A 22 5.40 -3.56 0.00
CA ALA A 22 5.53 -5.01 0.06
C ALA A 22 4.37 -5.72 -0.66
N LEU A 23 3.14 -5.25 -0.47
CA LEU A 23 1.97 -5.75 -1.20
C LEU A 23 2.09 -5.53 -2.71
N CYS A 24 2.64 -4.40 -3.14
CA CYS A 24 2.85 -4.09 -4.54
C CYS A 24 3.83 -5.08 -5.20
N VAL A 25 4.98 -5.32 -4.56
CA VAL A 25 5.96 -6.33 -5.00
C VAL A 25 5.33 -7.72 -5.06
N CYS A 26 4.57 -8.09 -4.02
CA CYS A 26 3.88 -9.38 -3.98
C CYS A 26 2.85 -9.52 -5.12
N LYS A 27 2.09 -8.47 -5.45
CA LYS A 27 1.11 -8.51 -6.55
C LYS A 27 1.79 -8.69 -7.91
N SER A 28 2.96 -8.10 -8.11
CA SER A 28 3.72 -8.28 -9.35
C SER A 28 4.26 -9.70 -9.49
N ARG A 29 4.91 -10.22 -8.45
CA ARG A 29 5.49 -11.56 -8.47
C ARG A 29 4.42 -12.66 -8.47
N PHE A 30 3.36 -12.50 -7.67
CA PHE A 30 2.32 -13.50 -7.46
C PHE A 30 0.99 -13.03 -8.05
N ARG A 31 0.72 -13.40 -9.31
CA ARG A 31 -0.51 -13.01 -10.01
C ARG A 31 -1.79 -13.45 -9.31
N CYS A 32 -1.76 -14.48 -8.45
CA CYS A 32 -2.92 -14.96 -7.70
C CYS A 32 -3.56 -13.91 -6.77
N ILE A 33 -2.85 -12.84 -6.42
CA ILE A 33 -3.39 -11.70 -5.66
C ILE A 33 -3.52 -10.41 -6.50
N HIS A 34 -3.15 -10.47 -7.77
CA HIS A 34 -3.28 -9.37 -8.72
C HIS A 34 -4.58 -9.48 -9.52
N LYS A 35 -5.08 -8.32 -10.01
CA LYS A 35 -6.29 -8.26 -10.82
C LYS A 35 -6.21 -9.10 -12.10
N SER A 36 -5.02 -9.19 -12.72
CA SER A 36 -4.83 -9.99 -13.94
C SER A 36 -4.85 -11.51 -13.69
N GLY A 37 -4.69 -11.96 -12.44
CA GLY A 37 -4.72 -13.39 -12.09
C GLY A 37 -6.01 -13.84 -11.42
N GLY A 38 -7.08 -13.04 -11.52
CA GLY A 38 -8.44 -13.45 -11.10
C GLY A 38 -9.00 -12.74 -9.86
N MET A 39 -8.24 -11.82 -9.24
CA MET A 39 -8.61 -11.18 -7.96
C MET A 39 -8.80 -12.16 -6.80
N LEU A 40 -8.68 -11.68 -5.55
CA LEU A 40 -8.96 -12.48 -4.35
C LEU A 40 -10.47 -12.62 -4.13
N LEU A 41 -11.15 -13.40 -4.96
CA LEU A 41 -12.60 -13.67 -4.91
C LEU A 41 -12.99 -14.67 -3.79
N PHE A 42 -12.25 -14.67 -2.69
CA PHE A 42 -12.50 -15.56 -1.56
C PHE A 42 -13.08 -14.80 -0.38
N THR A 43 -13.66 -15.54 0.58
CA THR A 43 -14.07 -14.97 1.85
C THR A 43 -12.89 -14.27 2.53
N PRO A 44 -13.12 -13.22 3.36
CA PRO A 44 -12.03 -12.51 4.03
C PRO A 44 -11.08 -13.45 4.78
N ALA A 45 -11.62 -14.46 5.47
CA ALA A 45 -10.83 -15.47 6.18
C ALA A 45 -9.88 -16.24 5.24
N LYS A 46 -10.36 -16.65 4.06
CA LYS A 46 -9.54 -17.38 3.09
C LYS A 46 -8.54 -16.46 2.39
N SER A 47 -8.92 -15.23 2.10
CA SER A 47 -8.02 -14.21 1.54
C SER A 47 -6.83 -13.92 2.45
N VAL A 48 -7.03 -13.83 3.77
CA VAL A 48 -5.94 -13.68 4.75
C VAL A 48 -4.97 -14.86 4.71
N GLN A 49 -5.47 -16.10 4.59
CA GLN A 49 -4.62 -17.29 4.46
C GLN A 49 -3.76 -17.23 3.19
N ILE A 50 -4.34 -16.85 2.06
CA ILE A 50 -3.63 -16.73 0.78
C ILE A 50 -2.55 -15.64 0.87
N ILE A 51 -2.91 -14.46 1.38
CA ILE A 51 -1.95 -13.35 1.56
C ILE A 51 -0.79 -13.80 2.46
N THR A 52 -1.09 -14.49 3.56
CA THR A 52 -0.06 -15.00 4.47
C THR A 52 0.87 -15.99 3.78
N ALA A 53 0.33 -16.91 2.96
CA ALA A 53 1.14 -17.83 2.16
C ALA A 53 2.04 -17.08 1.17
N VAL A 54 1.51 -16.07 0.49
CA VAL A 54 2.28 -15.21 -0.43
C VAL A 54 3.45 -14.52 0.27
N PHE A 55 3.25 -13.95 1.46
CA PHE A 55 4.34 -13.33 2.21
C PHE A 55 5.41 -14.33 2.66
N LYS A 56 5.02 -15.55 3.06
CA LYS A 56 5.98 -16.62 3.37
C LYS A 56 6.82 -16.99 2.16
N LEU A 57 6.19 -17.12 0.98
CA LEU A 57 6.89 -17.39 -0.27
C LEU A 57 7.80 -16.23 -0.68
N GLN A 58 7.36 -14.98 -0.49
CA GLN A 58 8.18 -13.81 -0.75
C GLN A 58 9.45 -13.79 0.11
N ASN A 59 9.34 -14.16 1.39
CA ASN A 59 10.51 -14.30 2.27
C ASN A 59 11.48 -15.36 1.74
N LEU A 60 10.96 -16.53 1.35
CA LEU A 60 11.79 -17.57 0.72
C LEU A 60 12.48 -17.07 -0.56
N CYS A 61 11.77 -16.33 -1.42
CA CYS A 61 12.35 -15.73 -2.62
C CYS A 61 13.49 -14.76 -2.28
N MET A 62 13.37 -13.99 -1.20
CA MET A 62 14.43 -13.09 -0.74
C MET A 62 15.64 -13.87 -0.22
N ASP A 63 15.41 -14.93 0.56
CA ASP A 63 16.47 -15.76 1.13
C ASP A 63 17.32 -16.43 0.03
N ILE A 64 16.67 -16.94 -1.03
CA ILE A 64 17.36 -17.56 -2.18
C ILE A 64 17.84 -16.54 -3.22
N LYS A 65 17.66 -15.23 -2.96
CA LYS A 65 18.00 -14.13 -3.88
C LYS A 65 17.39 -14.31 -5.28
N LEU A 66 16.15 -14.79 -5.34
CA LEU A 66 15.45 -14.97 -6.59
C LEU A 66 15.20 -13.59 -7.23
N PRO A 67 15.65 -13.35 -8.48
CA PRO A 67 15.37 -12.10 -9.18
C PRO A 67 13.86 -11.80 -9.15
N VAL A 68 13.52 -10.52 -8.97
CA VAL A 68 12.16 -10.07 -9.23
C VAL A 68 12.07 -9.92 -10.74
N ASP A 69 11.18 -10.67 -11.39
CA ASP A 69 10.86 -10.38 -12.78
C ASP A 69 10.27 -8.97 -12.81
N ASP A 70 10.95 -8.03 -13.48
CA ASP A 70 10.44 -6.70 -13.82
C ASP A 70 9.33 -6.82 -14.88
N MET A 71 8.41 -7.76 -14.69
CA MET A 71 7.24 -7.90 -15.52
C MET A 71 6.39 -6.68 -15.26
N GLU A 72 6.51 -5.71 -16.18
CA GLU A 72 6.01 -4.35 -16.08
C GLU A 72 4.80 -4.27 -15.16
N LEU A 73 5.07 -3.92 -13.90
CA LEU A 73 4.10 -3.15 -13.19
C LEU A 73 3.96 -1.91 -14.05
N ASN A 74 2.91 -1.90 -14.87
CA ASN A 74 2.13 -0.69 -15.04
C ASN A 74 1.69 -0.27 -13.63
N PHE A 75 2.64 0.20 -12.82
CA PHE A 75 2.47 1.36 -11.99
C PHE A 75 2.03 2.43 -12.98
N HIS A 76 0.75 2.37 -13.36
CA HIS A 76 0.00 3.59 -13.26
C HIS A 76 0.16 3.94 -11.79
N PRO A 77 0.99 4.93 -11.39
CA PRO A 77 0.62 5.70 -10.23
C PRO A 77 -0.87 5.94 -10.41
N ASP A 78 -1.66 5.50 -9.41
CA ASP A 78 -3.09 5.73 -9.33
C ASP A 78 -3.40 6.99 -10.15
N GLN A 79 -4.03 6.81 -11.33
CA GLN A 79 -4.11 7.85 -12.36
C GLN A 79 -4.36 9.16 -11.63
N GLY A 80 -3.36 10.06 -11.70
CA GLY A 80 -3.12 11.07 -10.66
C GLY A 80 -4.43 11.54 -10.07
N VAL A 81 -4.59 11.37 -8.74
CA VAL A 81 -5.76 11.83 -7.98
C VAL A 81 -6.28 13.07 -8.69
N PRO A 82 -7.47 13.03 -9.32
CA PRO A 82 -7.91 14.11 -10.19
C PRO A 82 -7.69 15.40 -9.44
N GLU A 83 -6.95 16.34 -10.05
CA GLU A 83 -6.63 17.65 -9.48
C GLU A 83 -7.85 18.11 -8.69
N PRO A 84 -7.72 18.33 -7.37
CA PRO A 84 -8.87 18.52 -6.50
C PRO A 84 -9.78 19.57 -7.10
N GLY A 85 -10.90 19.13 -7.69
CA GLY A 85 -11.90 20.05 -8.22
C GLY A 85 -12.40 20.91 -7.07
N ALA A 86 -13.22 21.93 -7.36
CA ALA A 86 -13.84 22.78 -6.32
C ALA A 86 -14.60 22.00 -5.23
N ASN A 87 -14.84 20.69 -5.44
CA ASN A 87 -15.43 19.73 -4.51
C ASN A 87 -14.42 18.70 -3.95
N ALA A 88 -13.14 19.07 -3.84
CA ALA A 88 -12.11 18.25 -3.19
C ALA A 88 -12.66 17.70 -1.88
N ASP A 89 -12.55 16.38 -1.68
CA ASP A 89 -13.14 15.67 -0.54
C ASP A 89 -12.62 16.28 0.78
N THR A 90 -13.39 17.23 1.30
CA THR A 90 -13.08 17.97 2.52
C THR A 90 -13.06 17.02 3.71
N ALA A 91 -13.71 15.85 3.61
CA ALA A 91 -13.64 14.82 4.62
C ALA A 91 -12.22 14.23 4.71
N GLY A 92 -11.57 13.92 3.58
CA GLY A 92 -10.20 13.41 3.55
C GLY A 92 -9.19 14.37 4.15
N LEU A 93 -9.28 15.66 3.80
CA LEU A 93 -8.45 16.71 4.39
C LEU A 93 -8.74 16.88 5.89
N THR A 94 -10.01 16.87 6.28
CA THR A 94 -10.41 16.98 7.70
C THR A 94 -9.91 15.80 8.53
N ILE A 95 -10.00 14.58 8.02
CA ILE A 95 -9.49 13.37 8.68
C ILE A 95 -7.97 13.45 8.80
N ARG A 96 -7.26 13.84 7.73
CA ARG A 96 -5.81 14.04 7.78
C ARG A 96 -5.43 15.05 8.86
N GLN A 97 -6.10 16.20 8.92
CA GLN A 97 -5.84 17.20 9.95
C GLN A 97 -6.11 16.65 11.36
N ARG A 98 -7.22 15.95 11.58
CA ARG A 98 -7.52 15.28 12.87
C ARG A 98 -6.44 14.26 13.24
N LEU A 99 -5.91 13.50 12.29
CA LEU A 99 -4.83 12.55 12.53
C LEU A 99 -3.54 13.27 12.88
N ILE A 100 -3.15 14.33 12.15
CA ILE A 100 -1.96 15.13 12.46
C ILE A 100 -2.01 15.68 13.89
N GLN A 101 -3.17 16.17 14.33
CA GLN A 101 -3.35 16.67 15.70
C GLN A 101 -3.10 15.60 16.77
N ARG A 102 -3.31 14.31 16.47
CA ARG A 102 -2.98 13.21 17.40
C ARG A 102 -1.47 12.98 17.55
N PHE A 103 -0.65 13.54 16.66
CA PHE A 103 0.82 13.49 16.71
C PHE A 103 1.46 14.79 17.23
N ALA A 104 0.65 15.70 17.78
CA ALA A 104 1.10 16.98 18.36
C ALA A 104 1.57 16.88 19.82
N ILE A 105 1.47 15.70 20.44
CA ILE A 105 1.84 15.39 21.83
C ILE A 105 3.23 14.76 21.85
#